data_AF-A0A2N1QJ04-F1
#
_entry.id   AF-A0A2N1QJ04-F1
#
_cell.length_a   1.000
_cell.length_b   1.000
_cell.length_c   1.000
_cell.angle_alpha   90.00
_cell.angle_beta   90.00
_cell.angle_gamma   90.00
#
_symmetry.space_group_name_H-M   'P 1'
#
loop_
_entity.id
_entity.type
_entity.pdbx_description
1 polymer ?
#
loop_
_entity_poly.entity_id
_entity_poly.type
_entity_poly.pdbx_seq_one_letter_code
_entity_poly.pdbx_strand_id
1 'polypeptide(L)'
;MKCKRLIVPRLLVKHYLPHPEFGGEILVELKSGMVTDVFTDLNFNLITVTNDSKLIKYVLQNKLNDLSYLLVNQDITLSSVKFSDIEHVMSWMNNEITTNRSYSYNDIRLYLSHSISNNAHLFVITKDITKIGLAGYDVIGSVAIINLMIFNYEQFNHKDYDIFYDTLIKHIQNNLLTSEVLFYIDDTNQELIKLLERRKFVKINKSNSSIENEYRLNTLDCFLTEDEKLILVDFFQLKPEKLYLLSNQDDLYDIEHSIDYSLKTYISLIFKNQLSCKDEYEDIYLSDDGLLSIEDKLLDKYDECMLFLKGEDLLIADKYRKLILSVLSIVNKQIQLFYIKSFYDCNH
;
A
#
# COMPACT_ATOMS: atom_id res chain seq x y z
N MET A 1 -28.34 -14.56 14.34
CA MET A 1 -27.72 -15.66 13.56
C MET A 1 -26.27 -15.83 13.99
N LYS A 2 -25.73 -17.06 13.99
CA LYS A 2 -24.35 -17.34 14.39
C LYS A 2 -23.38 -17.05 13.22
N CYS A 3 -22.32 -16.29 13.47
CA CYS A 3 -21.27 -16.06 12.47
C CYS A 3 -20.53 -17.37 12.16
N LYS A 4 -20.07 -17.50 10.91
CA LYS A 4 -19.23 -18.60 10.43
C LYS A 4 -17.86 -18.08 10.05
N ARG A 5 -16.82 -18.80 10.46
CA ARG A 5 -15.45 -18.61 9.97
C ARG A 5 -15.28 -19.38 8.65
N LEU A 6 -14.83 -18.70 7.61
CA LEU A 6 -14.61 -19.25 6.28
C LEU A 6 -13.20 -18.93 5.82
N ILE A 7 -12.58 -19.84 5.07
CA ILE A 7 -11.38 -19.54 4.29
C ILE A 7 -11.84 -18.92 2.97
N VAL A 8 -11.31 -17.77 2.63
CA VAL A 8 -11.54 -17.06 1.36
C VAL A 8 -10.40 -17.43 0.42
N PRO A 9 -10.66 -18.18 -0.67
CA PRO A 9 -9.63 -18.45 -1.67
C PRO A 9 -9.13 -17.15 -2.29
N ARG A 10 -7.81 -17.02 -2.44
CA ARG A 10 -7.17 -15.80 -2.99
C ARG A 10 -7.64 -15.46 -4.39
N LEU A 11 -7.99 -16.49 -5.16
CA LEU A 11 -8.52 -16.31 -6.52
C LEU A 11 -9.93 -15.74 -6.59
N LEU A 12 -10.62 -15.64 -5.45
CA LEU A 12 -11.86 -14.88 -5.37
C LEU A 12 -11.61 -13.41 -5.12
N VAL A 13 -10.44 -13.04 -4.57
CA VAL A 13 -10.06 -11.65 -4.35
C VAL A 13 -9.78 -11.01 -5.71
N LYS A 14 -10.56 -9.97 -6.01
CA LYS A 14 -10.43 -9.14 -7.21
C LYS A 14 -9.46 -8.00 -6.93
N HIS A 15 -9.66 -7.28 -5.82
CA HIS A 15 -8.78 -6.22 -5.33
C HIS A 15 -8.72 -6.23 -3.80
N TYR A 16 -7.58 -5.82 -3.27
CA TYR A 16 -7.44 -5.43 -1.87
C TYR A 16 -7.87 -3.97 -1.73
N LEU A 17 -8.65 -3.67 -0.71
CA LEU A 17 -9.18 -2.35 -0.42
C LEU A 17 -8.60 -1.84 0.90
N PRO A 18 -8.45 -0.52 1.05
CA PRO A 18 -8.06 0.05 2.32
C PRO A 18 -9.09 -0.24 3.40
N HIS A 19 -8.64 -0.57 4.62
CA HIS A 19 -9.56 -0.88 5.71
C HIS A 19 -10.02 0.44 6.36
N PRO A 20 -11.33 0.69 6.55
CA PRO A 20 -11.83 1.94 7.13
C PRO A 20 -11.43 2.10 8.61
N GLU A 21 -11.43 1.02 9.39
CA GLU A 21 -11.16 1.06 10.85
C GLU A 21 -9.70 0.75 11.22
N PHE A 22 -9.26 1.16 12.42
CA PHE A 22 -7.88 1.04 12.91
C PHE A 22 -7.46 -0.35 13.43
N GLY A 23 -8.27 -1.39 13.22
CA GLY A 23 -8.00 -2.73 13.77
C GLY A 23 -8.38 -3.91 12.87
N GLY A 24 -8.91 -3.66 11.67
CA GLY A 24 -9.08 -4.71 10.67
C GLY A 24 -7.82 -4.86 9.82
N GLU A 25 -7.55 -6.08 9.38
CA GLU A 25 -6.32 -6.40 8.66
C GLU A 25 -6.39 -5.91 7.22
N ILE A 26 -7.39 -6.34 6.44
CA ILE A 26 -7.61 -5.83 5.08
C ILE A 26 -9.06 -6.04 4.65
N LEU A 27 -9.57 -5.14 3.83
CA LEU A 27 -10.80 -5.35 3.08
C LEU A 27 -10.46 -5.97 1.73
N VAL A 28 -11.35 -6.84 1.22
CA VAL A 28 -11.24 -7.34 -0.15
C VAL A 28 -12.56 -7.20 -0.89
N GLU A 29 -12.47 -6.75 -2.15
CA GLU A 29 -13.55 -6.94 -3.12
C GLU A 29 -13.40 -8.33 -3.74
N LEU A 30 -14.45 -9.14 -3.67
CA LEU A 30 -14.50 -10.43 -4.35
C LEU A 30 -14.92 -10.24 -5.82
N LYS A 31 -14.64 -11.23 -6.68
CA LYS A 31 -15.11 -11.24 -8.08
C LYS A 31 -16.62 -11.07 -8.26
N SER A 32 -17.41 -11.36 -7.23
CA SER A 32 -18.86 -11.11 -7.20
C SER A 32 -19.25 -9.66 -6.95
N GLY A 33 -18.29 -8.76 -6.68
CA GLY A 33 -18.52 -7.39 -6.23
C GLY A 33 -18.84 -7.25 -4.74
N MET A 34 -18.87 -8.36 -3.99
CA MET A 34 -19.06 -8.33 -2.54
C MET A 34 -17.78 -7.86 -1.85
N VAL A 35 -17.90 -6.99 -0.85
CA VAL A 35 -16.78 -6.54 -0.01
C VAL A 35 -16.85 -7.25 1.34
N THR A 36 -15.71 -7.70 1.85
CA THR A 36 -15.62 -8.34 3.17
C THR A 36 -14.26 -8.12 3.82
N ASP A 37 -14.26 -8.08 5.15
CA ASP A 37 -13.02 -8.15 5.93
C ASP A 37 -12.41 -9.54 5.79
N VAL A 38 -11.09 -9.58 5.57
CA VAL A 38 -10.30 -10.79 5.67
C VAL A 38 -9.11 -10.59 6.60
N PHE A 39 -8.78 -11.65 7.30
CA PHE A 39 -7.64 -11.75 8.20
C PHE A 39 -6.76 -12.89 7.74
N THR A 40 -5.47 -12.85 8.04
CA THR A 40 -4.56 -13.95 7.74
C THR A 40 -4.41 -14.79 8.99
N ASP A 41 -4.74 -16.08 8.89
CA ASP A 41 -4.53 -17.01 10.00
C ASP A 41 -3.06 -17.46 10.12
N LEU A 42 -2.77 -18.26 11.14
CA LEU A 42 -1.43 -18.79 11.41
C LEU A 42 -0.91 -19.70 10.28
N ASN A 43 -1.81 -20.23 9.46
CA ASN A 43 -1.49 -21.10 8.33
C ASN A 43 -1.47 -20.35 7.00
N PHE A 44 -1.41 -19.01 7.04
CA PHE A 44 -1.35 -18.17 5.84
C PHE A 44 -2.63 -18.19 4.99
N ASN A 45 -3.78 -18.58 5.56
CA ASN A 45 -5.04 -18.52 4.83
C ASN A 45 -5.73 -17.18 5.08
N LEU A 46 -6.35 -16.63 4.03
CA LEU A 46 -7.30 -15.54 4.20
C LEU A 46 -8.58 -16.10 4.80
N ILE A 47 -8.99 -15.57 5.94
CA ILE A 47 -10.19 -15.97 6.67
C ILE A 47 -11.14 -14.81 6.81
N THR A 48 -12.44 -15.07 6.71
CA THR A 48 -13.49 -14.10 7.06
C THR A 48 -14.42 -14.70 8.10
N VAL A 49 -14.98 -13.87 8.98
CA VAL A 49 -15.98 -14.27 9.97
C VAL A 49 -17.26 -13.48 9.69
N THR A 50 -18.26 -14.14 9.11
CA THR A 50 -19.48 -13.46 8.65
C THR A 50 -20.74 -14.27 8.95
N ASN A 51 -21.88 -13.58 9.08
CA ASN A 51 -23.21 -14.20 9.10
C ASN A 51 -24.00 -13.95 7.80
N ASP A 52 -23.42 -13.28 6.81
CA ASP A 52 -24.05 -13.02 5.53
C ASP A 52 -24.19 -14.31 4.73
N SER A 53 -25.44 -14.76 4.58
CA SER A 53 -25.79 -15.98 3.85
C SER A 53 -25.37 -15.97 2.38
N LYS A 54 -25.35 -14.80 1.71
CA LYS A 54 -24.94 -14.69 0.30
C LYS A 54 -23.44 -14.87 0.17
N LEU A 55 -22.66 -14.19 1.01
CA LEU A 55 -21.21 -14.33 1.06
C LEU A 55 -20.80 -15.77 1.41
N ILE A 56 -21.43 -16.35 2.44
CA ILE A 56 -21.18 -17.74 2.85
C ILE A 56 -21.43 -18.70 1.67
N LYS A 57 -22.57 -18.54 0.98
CA LYS A 57 -22.92 -19.38 -0.16
C LYS A 57 -21.90 -19.20 -1.30
N TYR A 58 -21.54 -17.97 -1.62
CA TYR A 58 -20.60 -17.65 -2.68
C TYR A 58 -19.22 -18.27 -2.44
N VAL A 59 -18.64 -18.07 -1.25
CA VAL A 59 -17.31 -18.62 -0.89
C VAL A 59 -17.34 -20.16 -0.88
N LEU A 60 -18.39 -20.77 -0.33
CA LEU A 60 -18.50 -22.24 -0.29
C LEU A 60 -18.73 -22.88 -1.67
N GLN A 61 -19.38 -22.17 -2.59
CA GLN A 61 -19.59 -22.64 -3.97
C GLN A 61 -18.33 -22.49 -4.84
N ASN A 62 -17.45 -21.56 -4.51
CA ASN A 62 -16.23 -21.26 -5.26
C ASN A 62 -14.97 -21.65 -4.48
N LYS A 63 -14.94 -22.86 -3.92
CA LYS A 63 -13.73 -23.43 -3.29
C LYS A 63 -12.69 -23.73 -4.35
N LEU A 64 -11.97 -22.70 -4.75
CA LEU A 64 -10.79 -22.79 -5.60
C LEU A 64 -9.58 -23.09 -4.71
N ASN A 65 -8.67 -23.92 -5.20
CA ASN A 65 -7.34 -24.00 -4.61
C ASN A 65 -6.59 -22.72 -4.98
N ASP A 66 -5.82 -22.18 -4.05
CA ASP A 66 -4.94 -21.04 -4.35
C ASP A 66 -3.97 -21.40 -5.48
N LEU A 67 -3.72 -20.46 -6.39
CA LEU A 67 -2.76 -20.65 -7.48
C LEU A 67 -1.36 -20.84 -6.90
N SER A 68 -0.70 -21.90 -7.33
CA SER A 68 0.72 -22.11 -7.08
C SER A 68 1.42 -22.37 -8.41
N TYR A 69 2.16 -21.36 -8.85
CA TYR A 69 3.01 -21.40 -10.01
C TYR A 69 4.43 -21.83 -9.66
N LEU A 70 5.01 -22.62 -10.57
CA LEU A 70 6.42 -22.98 -10.64
C LEU A 70 6.87 -22.80 -12.08
N LEU A 71 7.49 -21.65 -12.38
CA LEU A 71 8.00 -21.32 -13.70
C LEU A 71 9.49 -21.62 -13.71
N VAL A 72 9.92 -22.52 -14.60
CA VAL A 72 11.33 -22.96 -14.67
C VAL A 72 11.88 -22.63 -16.05
N ASN A 73 13.01 -21.94 -16.08
CA ASN A 73 13.72 -21.63 -17.31
C ASN A 73 15.24 -21.64 -17.03
N GLN A 74 15.94 -22.61 -17.64
CA GLN A 74 17.36 -22.87 -17.37
C GLN A 74 17.60 -23.08 -15.86
N ASP A 75 18.54 -22.35 -15.30
CA ASP A 75 18.94 -22.34 -13.89
C ASP A 75 18.07 -21.42 -13.02
N ILE A 76 17.09 -20.71 -13.60
CA ILE A 76 16.18 -19.82 -12.86
C ILE A 76 14.81 -20.47 -12.67
N THR A 77 14.33 -20.40 -11.43
CA THR A 77 12.99 -20.82 -11.03
C THR A 77 12.25 -19.66 -10.36
N LEU A 78 11.03 -19.37 -10.83
CA LEU A 78 10.07 -18.49 -10.18
C LEU A 78 9.00 -19.36 -9.52
N SER A 79 9.04 -19.47 -8.20
CA SER A 79 8.03 -20.22 -7.43
C SER A 79 7.16 -19.27 -6.64
N SER A 80 5.85 -19.52 -6.60
CA SER A 80 4.94 -18.75 -5.75
C SER A 80 5.42 -18.71 -4.30
N VAL A 81 5.31 -17.54 -3.67
CA VAL A 81 5.70 -17.38 -2.26
C VAL A 81 4.89 -18.30 -1.35
N LYS A 82 5.55 -18.81 -0.31
CA LYS A 82 5.00 -19.74 0.68
C LYS A 82 5.26 -19.23 2.09
N PHE A 83 4.54 -19.77 3.05
CA PHE A 83 4.78 -19.51 4.47
C PHE A 83 6.24 -19.76 4.90
N SER A 84 6.87 -20.79 4.33
CA SER A 84 8.28 -21.11 4.59
C SER A 84 9.28 -20.06 4.10
N ASP A 85 8.84 -19.07 3.31
CA ASP A 85 9.70 -18.03 2.77
C ASP A 85 9.79 -16.79 3.67
N ILE A 86 8.96 -16.69 4.73
CA ILE A 86 8.88 -15.51 5.61
C ILE A 86 10.25 -15.12 6.16
N GLU A 87 11.00 -16.06 6.72
CA GLU A 87 12.30 -15.75 7.34
C GLU A 87 13.34 -15.25 6.33
N HIS A 88 13.32 -15.78 5.10
CA HIS A 88 14.23 -15.34 4.04
C HIS A 88 13.87 -13.93 3.59
N VAL A 89 12.57 -13.68 3.34
CA VAL A 89 12.08 -12.37 2.92
C VAL A 89 12.31 -11.32 4.00
N MET A 90 12.06 -11.65 5.27
CA MET A 90 12.34 -10.78 6.41
C MET A 90 13.82 -10.42 6.50
N SER A 91 14.71 -11.41 6.36
CA SER A 91 16.15 -11.17 6.35
C SER A 91 16.55 -10.23 5.23
N TRP A 92 16.04 -10.44 4.02
CA TRP A 92 16.31 -9.57 2.87
C TRP A 92 15.82 -8.14 3.08
N MET A 93 14.56 -7.96 3.45
CA MET A 93 13.94 -6.65 3.61
C MET A 93 14.56 -5.86 4.78
N ASN A 94 15.09 -6.55 5.81
CA ASN A 94 15.77 -5.90 6.94
C ASN A 94 17.26 -5.62 6.69
N ASN A 95 17.87 -6.31 5.73
CA ASN A 95 19.27 -6.09 5.35
C ASN A 95 19.45 -5.06 4.25
N GLU A 96 18.37 -4.60 3.60
CA GLU A 96 18.42 -3.46 2.71
C GLU A 96 18.81 -2.19 3.48
N ILE A 97 20.10 -1.85 3.38
CA ILE A 97 20.77 -0.71 4.01
C ILE A 97 20.02 0.62 3.78
N THR A 98 19.24 0.69 2.71
CA THR A 98 18.50 1.88 2.31
C THR A 98 17.27 2.15 3.16
N THR A 99 16.77 1.16 3.89
CA THR A 99 15.59 1.34 4.74
C THR A 99 16.01 1.35 6.21
N ASN A 100 15.78 2.45 6.92
CA ASN A 100 15.86 2.49 8.39
C ASN A 100 14.71 1.68 9.04
N ARG A 101 14.18 0.66 8.34
CA ARG A 101 13.04 -0.15 8.76
C ARG A 101 13.51 -1.51 9.26
N SER A 102 12.80 -1.98 10.27
CA SER A 102 12.82 -3.37 10.69
C SER A 102 11.40 -3.90 10.53
N TYR A 103 11.24 -4.85 9.62
CA TYR A 103 10.03 -5.62 9.43
C TYR A 103 10.02 -6.79 10.41
N SER A 104 8.93 -6.88 11.18
CA SER A 104 8.67 -8.03 12.03
C SER A 104 8.24 -9.25 11.22
N TYR A 105 8.27 -10.42 11.85
CA TYR A 105 7.72 -11.65 11.25
C TYR A 105 6.26 -11.47 10.83
N ASN A 106 5.46 -10.74 11.61
CA ASN A 106 4.05 -10.54 11.29
C ASN A 106 3.88 -9.61 10.08
N ASP A 107 4.72 -8.58 9.93
CA ASP A 107 4.66 -7.67 8.77
C ASP A 107 4.91 -8.44 7.47
N ILE A 108 5.95 -9.27 7.45
CA ILE A 108 6.28 -10.10 6.29
C ILE A 108 5.22 -11.18 6.05
N ARG A 109 4.69 -11.77 7.12
CA ARG A 109 3.60 -12.75 7.01
C ARG A 109 2.38 -12.14 6.32
N LEU A 110 1.98 -10.94 6.75
CA LEU A 110 0.89 -10.19 6.15
C LEU A 110 1.19 -9.87 4.70
N TYR A 111 2.32 -9.21 4.42
CA TYR A 111 2.76 -8.85 3.06
C TYR A 111 2.65 -10.03 2.09
N LEU A 112 3.28 -11.16 2.42
CA LEU A 112 3.29 -12.33 1.57
C LEU A 112 1.89 -12.97 1.43
N SER A 113 1.07 -12.96 2.48
CA SER A 113 -0.28 -13.54 2.43
C SER A 113 -1.23 -12.79 1.49
N HIS A 114 -1.01 -11.49 1.31
CA HIS A 114 -1.78 -10.59 0.45
C HIS A 114 -1.16 -10.42 -0.95
N SER A 115 0.02 -10.99 -1.19
CA SER A 115 0.76 -10.84 -2.45
C SER A 115 0.29 -11.75 -3.59
N ILE A 116 -0.76 -12.55 -3.36
CA ILE A 116 -1.34 -13.47 -4.35
C ILE A 116 -2.85 -13.23 -4.39
N SER A 117 -3.36 -12.88 -5.56
CA SER A 117 -4.79 -12.71 -5.84
C SER A 117 -5.12 -13.21 -7.25
N ASN A 118 -6.30 -12.88 -7.77
CA ASN A 118 -6.58 -13.14 -9.18
C ASN A 118 -5.76 -12.27 -10.14
N ASN A 119 -5.38 -11.07 -9.69
CA ASN A 119 -4.74 -10.06 -10.53
C ASN A 119 -3.31 -9.77 -10.08
N ALA A 120 -2.86 -10.35 -8.97
CA ALA A 120 -1.54 -10.12 -8.40
C ALA A 120 -0.85 -11.45 -8.11
N HIS A 121 0.46 -11.52 -8.31
CA HIS A 121 1.21 -12.70 -7.91
C HIS A 121 2.66 -12.36 -7.56
N LEU A 122 3.13 -12.89 -6.43
CA LEU A 122 4.53 -12.77 -5.99
C LEU A 122 5.25 -14.13 -6.04
N PHE A 123 6.48 -14.08 -6.53
CA PHE A 123 7.38 -15.20 -6.73
C PHE A 123 8.66 -15.00 -5.94
N VAL A 124 9.17 -16.10 -5.40
CA VAL A 124 10.58 -16.24 -5.01
C VAL A 124 11.38 -16.62 -6.24
N ILE A 125 12.46 -15.89 -6.48
CA ILE A 125 13.45 -16.18 -7.51
C ILE A 125 14.52 -17.09 -6.90
N THR A 126 14.66 -18.29 -7.47
CA THR A 126 15.71 -19.24 -7.11
C THR A 126 16.62 -19.42 -8.31
N LYS A 127 17.93 -19.31 -8.11
CA LYS A 127 18.95 -19.66 -9.10
C LYS A 127 19.73 -20.87 -8.60
N ASP A 128 19.80 -21.90 -9.43
CA ASP A 128 20.25 -23.24 -9.06
C ASP A 128 19.46 -23.79 -7.86
N ILE A 129 19.99 -23.61 -6.64
CA ILE A 129 19.37 -24.01 -5.38
C ILE A 129 19.25 -22.86 -4.38
N THR A 130 19.73 -21.66 -4.75
CA THR A 130 19.81 -20.50 -3.86
C THR A 130 18.67 -19.54 -4.16
N LYS A 131 17.93 -19.14 -3.13
CA LYS A 131 16.96 -18.06 -3.23
C LYS A 131 17.71 -16.73 -3.31
N ILE A 132 17.42 -15.91 -4.31
CA ILE A 132 18.22 -14.71 -4.62
C ILE A 132 17.40 -13.42 -4.70
N GLY A 133 16.07 -13.53 -4.77
CA GLY A 133 15.23 -12.36 -5.00
C GLY A 133 13.73 -12.65 -4.93
N LEU A 134 12.96 -11.61 -5.14
CA LEU A 134 11.52 -11.62 -5.31
C LEU A 134 11.17 -10.96 -6.64
N ALA A 135 10.15 -11.49 -7.30
CA ALA A 135 9.52 -10.82 -8.43
C ALA A 135 8.02 -10.93 -8.30
N GLY A 136 7.29 -9.91 -8.69
CA GLY A 136 5.83 -9.96 -8.69
C GLY A 136 5.25 -9.16 -9.83
N TYR A 137 3.95 -9.38 -10.04
CA TYR A 137 3.16 -8.50 -10.89
C TYR A 137 1.82 -8.18 -10.24
N ASP A 138 1.27 -7.03 -10.62
CA ASP A 138 -0.10 -6.59 -10.36
C ASP A 138 -0.76 -6.20 -11.69
N VAL A 139 -1.97 -6.67 -11.94
CA VAL A 139 -2.76 -6.35 -13.13
C VAL A 139 -3.87 -5.39 -12.78
N ILE A 140 -3.86 -4.23 -13.43
CA ILE A 140 -4.87 -3.19 -13.31
C ILE A 140 -5.42 -2.92 -14.71
N GLY A 141 -6.70 -3.24 -14.92
CA GLY A 141 -7.31 -3.18 -16.25
C GLY A 141 -6.58 -4.13 -17.22
N SER A 142 -5.99 -3.57 -18.27
CA SER A 142 -5.19 -4.30 -19.26
C SER A 142 -3.68 -4.13 -19.08
N VAL A 143 -3.23 -3.55 -17.97
CA VAL A 143 -1.81 -3.24 -17.72
C VAL A 143 -1.26 -4.12 -16.63
N ALA A 144 -0.14 -4.80 -16.90
CA ALA A 144 0.62 -5.56 -15.90
C ALA A 144 1.80 -4.73 -15.39
N ILE A 145 1.88 -4.54 -14.09
CA ILE A 145 2.95 -3.81 -13.41
C ILE A 145 3.87 -4.84 -12.79
N ILE A 146 5.14 -4.82 -13.15
CA ILE A 146 6.14 -5.78 -12.68
C ILE A 146 7.07 -5.10 -11.68
N ASN A 147 7.30 -5.79 -10.57
CA ASN A 147 8.31 -5.43 -9.57
C ASN A 147 9.36 -6.54 -9.48
N LEU A 148 10.64 -6.15 -9.41
CA LEU A 148 11.79 -7.06 -9.30
C LEU A 148 12.73 -6.56 -8.21
N MET A 149 12.97 -7.41 -7.21
CA MET A 149 13.89 -7.18 -6.10
C MET A 149 14.93 -8.29 -6.07
N ILE A 150 16.20 -7.96 -6.34
CA ILE A 150 17.32 -8.90 -6.25
C ILE A 150 18.11 -8.57 -4.98
N PHE A 151 18.29 -9.56 -4.10
CA PHE A 151 19.02 -9.38 -2.85
C PHE A 151 20.43 -9.98 -2.89
N ASN A 152 20.69 -10.91 -3.82
CA ASN A 152 22.01 -11.49 -4.04
C ASN A 152 22.53 -11.18 -5.45
N TYR A 153 22.95 -9.93 -5.66
CA TYR A 153 23.40 -9.42 -6.96
C TYR A 153 24.64 -10.15 -7.51
N GLU A 154 25.51 -10.67 -6.64
CA GLU A 154 26.70 -11.42 -7.07
C GLU A 154 26.35 -12.68 -7.87
N GLN A 155 25.15 -13.22 -7.64
CA GLN A 155 24.65 -14.42 -8.32
C GLN A 155 23.75 -14.11 -9.50
N PHE A 156 23.40 -12.85 -9.76
CA PHE A 156 22.42 -12.45 -10.77
C PHE A 156 23.01 -11.48 -11.79
N ASN A 157 23.34 -12.00 -12.98
CA ASN A 157 23.99 -11.27 -14.07
C ASN A 157 23.01 -10.89 -15.19
N HIS A 158 23.51 -10.19 -16.21
CA HIS A 158 22.70 -9.71 -17.35
C HIS A 158 21.94 -10.82 -18.10
N LYS A 159 22.48 -12.03 -18.21
CA LYS A 159 21.80 -13.17 -18.87
C LYS A 159 20.63 -13.64 -18.01
N ASP A 160 20.78 -13.58 -16.68
CA ASP A 160 19.74 -13.97 -15.75
C ASP A 160 18.54 -13.01 -15.82
N TYR A 161 18.79 -11.71 -16.00
CA TYR A 161 17.75 -10.72 -16.29
C TYR A 161 16.95 -11.06 -17.56
N ASP A 162 17.62 -11.44 -18.64
CA ASP A 162 16.95 -11.86 -19.89
C ASP A 162 16.09 -13.12 -19.69
N ILE A 163 16.61 -14.14 -18.99
CA ILE A 163 15.88 -15.37 -18.68
C ILE A 163 14.66 -15.06 -17.80
N PHE A 164 14.83 -14.23 -16.76
CA PHE A 164 13.76 -13.78 -15.89
C PHE A 164 12.65 -13.09 -16.68
N TYR A 165 13.02 -12.09 -17.49
CA TYR A 165 12.08 -11.32 -18.32
C TYR A 165 11.28 -12.25 -19.23
N ASP A 166 11.96 -13.10 -20.01
CA ASP A 166 11.28 -13.99 -20.97
C ASP A 166 10.35 -14.98 -20.26
N THR A 167 10.71 -15.43 -19.05
CA THR A 167 9.89 -16.33 -18.25
C THR A 167 8.64 -15.65 -17.72
N LEU A 168 8.79 -14.47 -17.10
CA LEU A 168 7.69 -13.75 -16.45
C LEU A 168 6.73 -13.16 -17.49
N ILE A 169 7.25 -12.53 -18.54
CA ILE A 169 6.43 -11.90 -19.58
C ILE A 169 5.62 -12.95 -20.34
N LYS A 170 6.24 -14.08 -20.69
CA LYS A 170 5.52 -15.19 -21.32
C LYS A 170 4.41 -15.72 -20.40
N HIS A 171 4.65 -15.79 -19.09
CA HIS A 171 3.62 -16.19 -18.14
C HIS A 171 2.45 -15.18 -18.14
N ILE A 172 2.75 -13.89 -18.02
CA ILE A 172 1.75 -12.81 -18.02
C ILE A 172 0.93 -12.86 -19.31
N GLN A 173 1.57 -12.84 -20.48
CA GLN A 173 0.89 -12.82 -21.79
C GLN A 173 0.02 -14.07 -22.06
N ASN A 174 0.42 -15.24 -21.56
CA ASN A 174 -0.33 -16.48 -21.81
C ASN A 174 -1.53 -16.65 -20.86
N ASN A 175 -1.49 -16.05 -19.68
CA ASN A 175 -2.47 -16.30 -18.62
C ASN A 175 -3.34 -15.08 -18.31
N LEU A 176 -2.92 -13.88 -18.70
CA LEU A 176 -3.55 -12.63 -18.33
C LEU A 176 -3.88 -11.84 -19.60
N LEU A 177 -5.03 -11.18 -19.60
CA LEU A 177 -5.49 -10.35 -20.72
C LEU A 177 -4.87 -8.95 -20.64
N THR A 178 -3.56 -8.86 -20.85
CA THR A 178 -2.81 -7.62 -20.72
C THR A 178 -2.34 -7.12 -22.09
N SER A 179 -2.54 -5.84 -22.38
CA SER A 179 -2.06 -5.15 -23.57
C SER A 179 -0.74 -4.41 -23.33
N GLU A 180 -0.43 -4.09 -22.08
CA GLU A 180 0.70 -3.24 -21.69
C GLU A 180 1.43 -3.83 -20.50
N VAL A 181 2.75 -3.60 -20.44
CA VAL A 181 3.59 -4.01 -19.33
C VAL A 181 4.41 -2.82 -18.85
N LEU A 182 4.30 -2.54 -17.55
CA LEU A 182 5.06 -1.53 -16.84
C LEU A 182 6.10 -2.20 -15.94
N PHE A 183 7.29 -1.62 -15.86
CA PHE A 183 8.28 -1.98 -14.85
C PHE A 183 8.46 -0.84 -13.86
N TYR A 184 8.37 -1.19 -12.59
CA TYR A 184 8.75 -0.30 -11.49
C TYR A 184 10.21 -0.56 -11.13
N ILE A 185 11.07 0.44 -11.34
CA ILE A 185 12.53 0.28 -11.24
C ILE A 185 13.14 1.39 -10.39
N ASP A 186 14.02 1.01 -9.48
CA ASP A 186 14.95 1.92 -8.83
C ASP A 186 16.01 2.39 -9.84
N ASP A 187 16.21 3.71 -9.97
CA ASP A 187 17.20 4.29 -10.90
C ASP A 187 18.65 3.80 -10.63
N THR A 188 18.91 3.18 -9.47
CA THR A 188 20.19 2.53 -9.16
C THR A 188 20.38 1.16 -9.84
N ASN A 189 19.30 0.49 -10.30
CA ASN A 189 19.38 -0.81 -10.97
C ASN A 189 19.73 -0.69 -12.46
N GLN A 190 20.99 -0.36 -12.72
CA GLN A 190 21.51 -0.11 -14.07
C GLN A 190 21.40 -1.31 -15.01
N GLU A 191 21.49 -2.54 -14.49
CA GLU A 191 21.39 -3.74 -15.33
C GLU A 191 19.95 -3.99 -15.81
N LEU A 192 18.96 -3.79 -14.93
CA LEU A 192 17.55 -3.87 -15.32
C LEU A 192 17.18 -2.76 -16.32
N ILE A 193 17.67 -1.54 -16.11
CA ILE A 193 17.44 -0.42 -17.05
C ILE A 193 17.99 -0.77 -18.44
N LYS A 194 19.24 -1.26 -18.53
CA LYS A 194 19.83 -1.69 -19.80
C LYS A 194 19.04 -2.82 -20.46
N LEU A 195 18.55 -3.79 -19.69
CA LEU A 195 17.69 -4.84 -20.21
C LEU A 195 16.46 -4.23 -20.88
N LEU A 196 15.74 -3.35 -20.16
CA LEU A 196 14.50 -2.75 -20.64
C LEU A 196 14.70 -1.90 -21.89
N GLU A 197 15.77 -1.09 -21.94
CA GLU A 197 16.14 -0.33 -23.13
C GLU A 197 16.40 -1.25 -24.34
N ARG A 198 17.11 -2.37 -24.15
CA ARG A 198 17.31 -3.37 -25.22
C ARG A 198 16.00 -4.03 -25.67
N ARG A 199 15.04 -4.18 -24.75
CA ARG A 199 13.68 -4.68 -25.01
C ARG A 199 12.73 -3.58 -25.52
N LYS A 200 13.25 -2.38 -25.80
CA LYS A 200 12.53 -1.21 -26.35
C LYS A 200 11.46 -0.63 -25.43
N PHE A 201 11.59 -0.82 -24.12
CA PHE A 201 10.80 -0.06 -23.16
C PHE A 201 11.21 1.41 -23.24
N VAL A 202 10.22 2.28 -23.11
CA VAL A 202 10.38 3.73 -23.06
C VAL A 202 10.28 4.15 -21.60
N LYS A 203 11.28 4.91 -21.11
CA LYS A 203 11.19 5.54 -19.79
C LYS A 203 10.05 6.55 -19.80
N ILE A 204 9.08 6.41 -18.89
CA ILE A 204 8.05 7.44 -18.72
C ILE A 204 8.57 8.45 -17.72
N ASN A 205 8.75 9.69 -18.17
CA ASN A 205 9.06 10.80 -17.27
C ASN A 205 7.79 11.25 -16.54
N LYS A 206 7.86 11.39 -15.21
CA LYS A 206 6.80 11.69 -14.22
C LYS A 206 5.82 12.85 -14.50
N SER A 207 6.05 13.68 -15.51
CA SER A 207 5.29 14.93 -15.66
C SER A 207 4.06 14.82 -16.57
N ASN A 208 3.83 13.71 -17.29
CA ASN A 208 2.94 13.74 -18.46
C ASN A 208 1.97 12.56 -18.68
N SER A 209 1.82 11.57 -17.79
CA SER A 209 0.93 10.44 -18.09
C SER A 209 -0.38 10.45 -17.28
N SER A 210 -1.52 10.44 -17.96
CA SER A 210 -2.86 10.23 -17.37
C SER A 210 -3.00 8.85 -16.72
N ILE A 211 -2.23 7.90 -17.23
CA ILE A 211 -1.93 6.58 -16.68
C ILE A 211 -1.55 6.77 -15.20
N GLU A 212 -0.56 7.59 -14.87
CA GLU A 212 -0.07 7.83 -13.50
C GLU A 212 -1.16 8.17 -12.47
N ASN A 213 -2.19 8.95 -12.83
CA ASN A 213 -3.28 9.31 -11.92
C ASN A 213 -4.14 8.10 -11.52
N GLU A 214 -4.23 7.08 -12.37
CA GLU A 214 -4.95 5.83 -12.07
C GLU A 214 -4.07 4.83 -11.28
N TYR A 215 -2.74 4.84 -11.48
CA TYR A 215 -1.79 3.96 -10.76
C TYR A 215 -1.41 4.44 -9.35
N ARG A 216 -1.56 5.74 -9.06
CA ARG A 216 -1.36 6.34 -7.72
C ARG A 216 -2.28 5.78 -6.63
N LEU A 217 -3.19 4.88 -6.98
CA LEU A 217 -4.32 4.47 -6.15
C LEU A 217 -4.07 3.23 -5.28
N ASN A 218 -2.96 2.49 -5.39
CA ASN A 218 -2.91 1.15 -4.79
C ASN A 218 -1.91 0.82 -3.68
N THR A 219 -0.97 1.69 -3.30
CA THR A 219 -0.35 1.70 -1.95
C THR A 219 0.74 2.76 -1.89
N LEU A 220 0.75 3.52 -0.80
CA LEU A 220 1.77 4.51 -0.51
C LEU A 220 2.48 4.00 0.75
N ASP A 221 3.63 3.35 0.59
CA ASP A 221 4.43 2.99 1.76
C ASP A 221 4.85 4.26 2.49
N CYS A 222 4.23 4.52 3.63
CA CYS A 222 4.50 5.70 4.44
C CYS A 222 5.59 5.38 5.47
N PHE A 223 6.69 6.10 5.38
CA PHE A 223 7.90 5.94 6.17
C PHE A 223 7.84 6.79 7.45
N LEU A 224 7.14 6.29 8.46
CA LEU A 224 7.09 6.92 9.78
C LEU A 224 8.23 6.43 10.69
N THR A 225 8.97 7.34 11.30
CA THR A 225 9.83 7.03 12.47
C THR A 225 8.97 6.67 13.68
N GLU A 226 9.55 6.04 14.71
CA GLU A 226 8.81 5.75 15.96
C GLU A 226 8.28 7.03 16.62
N ASP A 227 9.04 8.12 16.58
CA ASP A 227 8.58 9.42 17.07
C ASP A 227 7.40 9.96 16.25
N GLU A 228 7.44 9.81 14.91
CA GLU A 228 6.33 10.20 14.04
C GLU A 228 5.08 9.34 14.31
N LYS A 229 5.23 8.03 14.54
CA LYS A 229 4.13 7.15 14.95
C LYS A 229 3.53 7.61 16.28
N LEU A 230 4.35 7.94 17.27
CA LEU A 230 3.89 8.43 18.57
C LEU A 230 3.11 9.73 18.43
N ILE A 231 3.61 10.69 17.63
CA ILE A 231 2.91 11.96 17.33
C ILE A 231 1.53 11.70 16.72
N LEU A 232 1.45 10.80 15.74
CA LEU A 232 0.19 10.49 15.08
C LEU A 232 -0.76 9.71 16.01
N VAL A 233 -0.26 8.81 16.87
CA VAL A 233 -1.06 8.13 17.91
C VAL A 233 -1.61 9.12 18.93
N ASP A 234 -0.77 10.04 19.41
CA ASP A 234 -1.17 11.12 20.31
C ASP A 234 -2.28 11.97 19.68
N PHE A 235 -2.22 12.19 18.36
CA PHE A 235 -3.25 12.92 17.63
C PHE A 235 -4.59 12.16 17.60
N PHE A 236 -4.56 10.84 17.43
CA PHE A 236 -5.79 10.02 17.49
C PHE A 236 -6.38 9.89 18.89
N GLN A 237 -5.53 9.86 19.93
CA GLN A 237 -5.98 9.72 21.31
C GLN A 237 -6.52 11.02 21.91
N LEU A 238 -6.24 12.15 21.26
CA LEU A 238 -6.84 13.41 21.63
C LEU A 238 -8.34 13.35 21.41
N LYS A 239 -9.06 13.45 22.53
CA LYS A 239 -10.49 13.72 22.57
C LYS A 239 -10.65 15.23 22.80
N PRO A 240 -11.09 16.01 21.80
CA PRO A 240 -11.30 17.44 21.97
C PRO A 240 -12.50 17.78 22.87
N GLU A 241 -13.01 16.86 23.68
CA GLU A 241 -14.24 16.99 24.51
C GLU A 241 -14.31 18.31 25.30
N LYS A 242 -13.18 18.87 25.75
CA LYS A 242 -13.13 20.20 26.38
C LYS A 242 -13.24 21.37 25.42
N LEU A 243 -12.69 21.28 24.21
CA LEU A 243 -12.84 22.30 23.16
C LEU A 243 -14.28 22.36 22.62
N TYR A 244 -14.96 21.21 22.53
CA TYR A 244 -16.39 21.12 22.19
C TYR A 244 -17.30 21.84 23.20
N LEU A 245 -16.90 21.91 24.48
CA LEU A 245 -17.68 22.59 25.52
C LEU A 245 -17.48 24.11 25.55
N LEU A 246 -16.43 24.62 24.90
CA LEU A 246 -16.01 26.02 24.93
C LEU A 246 -16.42 26.80 23.67
N SER A 247 -16.91 26.10 22.64
CA SER A 247 -17.34 26.69 21.38
C SER A 247 -18.87 26.80 21.29
N ASN A 248 -19.38 27.88 20.70
CA ASN A 248 -20.79 27.95 20.33
C ASN A 248 -21.09 26.82 19.34
N GLN A 249 -22.15 26.05 19.63
CA GLN A 249 -22.35 24.69 19.11
C GLN A 249 -22.47 24.54 17.59
N ASP A 250 -22.69 25.61 16.83
CA ASP A 250 -23.03 25.50 15.41
C ASP A 250 -21.83 25.73 14.46
N ASP A 251 -20.89 26.64 14.77
CA ASP A 251 -19.83 27.02 13.81
C ASP A 251 -18.53 26.19 13.93
N LEU A 252 -18.23 25.67 15.12
CA LEU A 252 -17.02 24.87 15.36
C LEU A 252 -17.25 23.37 15.11
N TYR A 253 -18.50 22.92 15.23
CA TYR A 253 -18.88 21.53 15.00
C TYR A 253 -18.65 21.11 13.55
N ASP A 254 -19.02 21.94 12.57
CA ASP A 254 -18.83 21.67 11.15
C ASP A 254 -17.35 21.73 10.72
N ILE A 255 -16.57 22.62 11.33
CA ILE A 255 -15.18 22.85 10.96
C ILE A 255 -14.28 21.77 11.55
N GLU A 256 -14.46 21.42 12.83
CA GLU A 256 -13.71 20.33 13.47
C GLU A 256 -14.14 18.98 12.88
N HIS A 257 -15.42 18.74 12.57
CA HIS A 257 -15.80 17.52 11.84
C HIS A 257 -15.10 17.42 10.49
N SER A 258 -15.03 18.50 9.70
CA SER A 258 -14.43 18.43 8.37
C SER A 258 -12.91 18.23 8.42
N ILE A 259 -12.22 18.89 9.36
CA ILE A 259 -10.77 18.90 9.48
C ILE A 259 -10.27 17.67 10.25
N ASP A 260 -10.87 17.36 11.39
CA ASP A 260 -10.52 16.18 12.20
C ASP A 260 -10.80 14.90 11.40
N TYR A 261 -11.90 14.86 10.64
CA TYR A 261 -12.18 13.74 9.74
C TYR A 261 -11.16 13.66 8.59
N SER A 262 -10.85 14.77 7.91
CA SER A 262 -9.90 14.76 6.79
C SER A 262 -8.48 14.41 7.24
N LEU A 263 -7.98 15.01 8.33
CA LEU A 263 -6.66 14.68 8.88
C LEU A 263 -6.62 13.28 9.48
N LYS A 264 -7.61 12.85 10.26
CA LYS A 264 -7.66 11.46 10.76
C LYS A 264 -7.74 10.44 9.63
N THR A 265 -8.43 10.78 8.54
CA THR A 265 -8.44 9.96 7.34
C THR A 265 -7.04 9.90 6.74
N TYR A 266 -6.38 11.04 6.48
CA TYR A 266 -5.01 11.08 5.97
C TYR A 266 -4.03 10.30 6.85
N ILE A 267 -4.08 10.49 8.16
CA ILE A 267 -3.20 9.82 9.11
C ILE A 267 -3.51 8.31 9.15
N SER A 268 -4.78 7.92 9.09
CA SER A 268 -5.20 6.52 8.97
C SER A 268 -4.63 5.89 7.71
N LEU A 269 -4.72 6.59 6.58
CA LEU A 269 -4.15 6.15 5.30
C LEU A 269 -2.63 6.04 5.39
N ILE A 270 -1.95 6.99 6.07
CA ILE A 270 -0.50 6.94 6.32
C ILE A 270 -0.13 5.72 7.17
N PHE A 271 -0.80 5.48 8.30
CA PHE A 271 -0.49 4.33 9.15
C PHE A 271 -0.69 2.99 8.47
N LYS A 272 -1.61 2.93 7.51
CA LYS A 272 -1.97 1.70 6.78
C LYS A 272 -1.20 1.54 5.47
N ASN A 273 -0.28 2.44 5.14
CA ASN A 273 0.40 2.51 3.84
C ASN A 273 -0.56 2.57 2.63
N GLN A 274 -1.68 3.27 2.80
CA GLN A 274 -2.87 3.19 1.95
C GLN A 274 -3.36 4.56 1.46
N LEU A 275 -2.48 5.54 1.25
CA LEU A 275 -2.89 6.77 0.55
C LEU A 275 -3.27 6.42 -0.91
N SER A 276 -4.53 6.04 -1.11
CA SER A 276 -5.16 5.86 -2.41
C SER A 276 -5.98 7.10 -2.72
N CYS A 277 -5.65 7.82 -3.79
CA CYS A 277 -6.25 9.10 -4.18
C CYS A 277 -7.70 9.02 -4.73
N LYS A 278 -8.49 7.99 -4.40
CA LYS A 278 -9.82 7.75 -5.00
C LYS A 278 -11.01 7.85 -4.03
N ASP A 279 -10.86 8.59 -2.95
CA ASP A 279 -12.00 9.02 -2.14
C ASP A 279 -12.39 10.46 -2.53
N GLU A 280 -13.60 10.90 -2.16
CA GLU A 280 -14.33 12.13 -2.55
C GLU A 280 -13.61 13.48 -2.29
N TYR A 281 -12.29 13.46 -2.11
CA TYR A 281 -11.40 14.56 -1.77
C TYR A 281 -10.54 15.04 -2.94
N GLU A 282 -10.95 14.82 -4.20
CA GLU A 282 -10.25 15.35 -5.40
C GLU A 282 -10.02 16.87 -5.33
N ASP A 283 -10.84 17.61 -4.56
CA ASP A 283 -10.68 19.05 -4.36
C ASP A 283 -9.61 19.42 -3.31
N ILE A 284 -9.16 18.48 -2.48
CA ILE A 284 -8.12 18.67 -1.48
C ILE A 284 -6.80 18.14 -2.06
N TYR A 285 -6.30 18.87 -3.06
CA TYR A 285 -5.15 18.46 -3.87
C TYR A 285 -3.89 18.14 -3.04
N LEU A 286 -3.23 17.05 -3.42
CA LEU A 286 -1.82 16.70 -3.13
C LEU A 286 -0.81 17.57 -3.92
N SER A 287 -1.21 18.78 -4.33
CA SER A 287 -0.27 19.83 -4.72
C SER A 287 0.24 20.52 -3.46
N ASP A 288 1.44 21.11 -3.52
CA ASP A 288 1.94 21.96 -2.43
C ASP A 288 0.86 22.98 -1.99
N ASP A 289 0.08 23.49 -2.95
CA ASP A 289 -1.01 24.45 -2.72
C ASP A 289 -2.21 23.90 -1.91
N GLY A 290 -2.56 22.61 -2.03
CA GLY A 290 -3.71 22.04 -1.32
C GLY A 290 -3.42 21.75 0.15
N LEU A 291 -2.21 21.27 0.45
CA LEU A 291 -1.72 21.10 1.82
C LEU A 291 -1.50 22.45 2.53
N LEU A 292 -0.94 23.42 1.81
CA LEU A 292 -0.87 24.81 2.29
C LEU A 292 -2.26 25.38 2.55
N SER A 293 -3.24 25.12 1.67
CA SER A 293 -4.62 25.57 1.93
C SER A 293 -5.25 24.91 3.17
N ILE A 294 -4.94 23.64 3.46
CA ILE A 294 -5.42 22.97 4.68
C ILE A 294 -4.72 23.58 5.90
N GLU A 295 -3.40 23.75 5.84
CA GLU A 295 -2.58 24.34 6.90
C GLU A 295 -3.03 25.77 7.22
N ASP A 296 -3.23 26.63 6.23
CA ASP A 296 -3.66 28.01 6.39
C ASP A 296 -5.08 28.08 7.00
N LYS A 297 -6.04 27.29 6.47
CA LYS A 297 -7.41 27.24 7.02
C LYS A 297 -7.42 26.74 8.47
N LEU A 298 -6.57 25.76 8.76
CA LEU A 298 -6.39 25.22 10.11
C LEU A 298 -5.83 26.28 11.05
N LEU A 299 -4.75 26.95 10.66
CA LEU A 299 -4.08 27.94 11.47
C LEU A 299 -4.96 29.17 11.71
N ASP A 300 -5.65 29.66 10.68
CA ASP A 300 -6.57 30.80 10.80
C ASP A 300 -7.71 30.49 11.78
N LYS A 301 -8.36 29.32 11.64
CA LYS A 301 -9.45 28.91 12.53
C LYS A 301 -8.98 28.63 13.94
N TYR A 302 -7.79 28.09 14.06
CA TYR A 302 -7.17 27.82 15.33
C TYR A 302 -6.83 29.13 16.06
N ASP A 303 -6.28 30.11 15.35
CA ASP A 303 -5.99 31.44 15.88
C ASP A 303 -7.29 32.18 16.26
N GLU A 304 -8.39 32.01 15.52
CA GLU A 304 -9.74 32.47 15.91
C GLU A 304 -10.19 31.86 17.25
N CYS A 305 -10.02 30.55 17.45
CA CYS A 305 -10.38 29.86 18.69
C CYS A 305 -9.55 30.34 19.89
N MET A 306 -8.25 30.56 19.69
CA MET A 306 -7.33 31.00 20.73
C MET A 306 -7.70 32.34 21.36
N LEU A 307 -8.42 33.21 20.63
CA LEU A 307 -8.88 34.51 21.14
C LEU A 307 -9.88 34.39 22.30
N PHE A 308 -10.56 33.24 22.43
CA PHE A 308 -11.61 33.03 23.42
C PHE A 308 -11.16 32.19 24.63
N LEU A 309 -9.97 31.59 24.58
CA LEU A 309 -9.46 30.68 25.61
C LEU A 309 -8.64 31.40 26.68
N LYS A 310 -8.70 30.93 27.93
CA LYS A 310 -7.90 31.43 29.05
C LYS A 310 -7.45 30.28 29.95
N GLY A 311 -6.34 30.46 30.66
CA GLY A 311 -5.88 29.50 31.66
C GLY A 311 -5.50 28.14 31.08
N GLU A 312 -5.99 27.05 31.68
CA GLU A 312 -5.69 25.68 31.27
C GLU A 312 -6.16 25.37 29.83
N ASP A 313 -7.22 26.01 29.37
CA ASP A 313 -7.77 25.78 28.03
C ASP A 313 -6.84 26.30 26.94
N LEU A 314 -6.14 27.42 27.20
CA LEU A 314 -5.13 27.96 26.29
C LEU A 314 -3.92 27.03 26.15
N LEU A 315 -3.53 26.36 27.23
CA LEU A 315 -2.42 25.39 27.23
C LEU A 315 -2.78 24.09 26.48
N ILE A 316 -4.01 23.60 26.68
CA ILE A 316 -4.53 22.42 25.97
C ILE A 316 -4.59 22.71 24.47
N ALA A 317 -5.09 23.88 24.13
CA ALA A 317 -5.15 24.33 22.76
C ALA A 317 -3.71 24.39 22.19
N ASP A 318 -2.77 25.12 22.80
CA ASP A 318 -1.40 25.24 22.27
C ASP A 318 -0.73 23.87 22.00
N LYS A 319 -1.00 22.89 22.87
CA LYS A 319 -0.58 21.50 22.66
C LYS A 319 -1.21 20.90 21.39
N TYR A 320 -2.50 21.16 21.15
CA TYR A 320 -3.25 20.74 19.96
C TYR A 320 -2.65 21.34 18.69
N ARG A 321 -2.37 22.66 18.66
CA ARG A 321 -1.72 23.34 17.53
C ARG A 321 -0.39 22.69 17.17
N LYS A 322 0.48 22.48 18.16
CA LYS A 322 1.80 21.87 17.97
C LYS A 322 1.68 20.47 17.39
N LEU A 323 0.67 19.72 17.81
CA LEU A 323 0.45 18.38 17.32
C LEU A 323 -0.06 18.37 15.89
N ILE A 324 -1.02 19.23 15.54
CA ILE A 324 -1.49 19.39 14.14
C ILE A 324 -0.32 19.73 13.21
N LEU A 325 0.51 20.72 13.58
CA LEU A 325 1.67 21.11 12.79
C LEU A 325 2.67 19.95 12.64
N SER A 326 2.87 19.16 13.69
CA SER A 326 3.73 17.97 13.64
C SER A 326 3.17 16.92 12.69
N VAL A 327 1.85 16.68 12.74
CA VAL A 327 1.15 15.78 11.83
C VAL A 327 1.26 16.26 10.38
N LEU A 328 1.00 17.55 10.11
CA LEU A 328 1.11 18.13 8.76
C LEU A 328 2.54 18.01 8.21
N SER A 329 3.55 18.26 9.05
CA SER A 329 4.95 18.05 8.66
C SER A 329 5.24 16.59 8.29
N ILE A 330 4.66 15.63 9.01
CA ILE A 330 4.80 14.19 8.71
C ILE A 330 4.14 13.86 7.38
N VAL A 331 2.90 14.32 7.16
CA VAL A 331 2.14 14.12 5.92
C VAL A 331 2.93 14.67 4.72
N ASN A 332 3.43 15.91 4.84
CA ASN A 332 4.18 16.57 3.77
C ASN A 332 5.48 15.81 3.43
N LYS A 333 6.22 15.35 4.44
CA LYS A 333 7.41 14.51 4.25
C LYS A 333 7.08 13.22 3.47
N GLN A 334 5.97 12.55 3.78
CA GLN A 334 5.57 11.32 3.05
C GLN A 334 5.25 11.60 1.59
N ILE A 335 4.60 12.73 1.32
CA ILE A 335 4.29 13.17 -0.03
C ILE A 335 5.57 13.49 -0.81
N GLN A 336 6.54 14.16 -0.19
CA GLN A 336 7.83 14.44 -0.84
C GLN A 336 8.62 13.17 -1.17
N LEU A 337 8.67 12.19 -0.25
CA LEU A 337 9.33 10.90 -0.49
C LEU A 337 8.68 10.13 -1.64
N PHE A 338 7.35 10.25 -1.78
CA PHE A 338 6.61 9.67 -2.89
C PHE A 338 7.06 10.21 -4.25
N TYR A 339 7.34 11.52 -4.35
CA TYR A 339 7.73 12.16 -5.61
C TYR A 339 9.11 11.74 -6.18
N ILE A 340 9.89 10.88 -5.50
CA ILE A 340 11.26 10.51 -5.93
C ILE A 340 11.33 9.30 -6.90
N LYS A 341 10.29 8.48 -7.10
CA LYS A 341 10.35 7.17 -7.83
C LYS A 341 10.00 7.16 -9.35
N SER A 342 10.80 6.52 -10.22
CA SER A 342 10.65 6.52 -11.71
C SER A 342 9.89 5.29 -12.29
N PHE A 343 9.22 5.43 -13.46
CA PHE A 343 8.46 4.35 -14.14
C PHE A 343 8.93 4.12 -15.61
N TYR A 344 8.81 2.89 -16.12
CA TYR A 344 9.13 2.50 -17.50
C TYR A 344 7.98 1.70 -18.15
N ASP A 345 7.67 1.96 -19.43
CA ASP A 345 6.51 1.39 -20.18
C ASP A 345 6.92 0.79 -21.53
N CYS A 346 6.20 -0.25 -21.95
CA CYS A 346 6.21 -0.76 -23.31
C CYS A 346 4.79 -1.15 -23.76
N ASN A 347 4.37 -0.53 -24.87
CA ASN A 347 3.19 -0.97 -25.62
C ASN A 347 3.56 -2.23 -26.43
N HIS A 348 2.83 -3.33 -26.22
CA HIS A 348 3.04 -4.60 -26.93
C HIS A 348 2.08 -4.81 -28.10
#